data_AF-A0A968MRT6-F1
#
_entry.id   AF-A0A968MRT6-F1
#
_cell.length_a   1.000
_cell.length_b   1.000
_cell.length_c   1.000
_cell.angle_alpha   90.00
_cell.angle_beta   90.00
_cell.angle_gamma   90.00
#
_symmetry.space_group_name_H-M   'P 1'
#
loop_
_entity.id
_entity.type
_entity.pdbx_description
1 polymer ?
#
loop_
_entity_poly.entity_id
_entity_poly.type
_entity_poly.pdbx_seq_one_letter_code
_entity_poly.pdbx_strand_id
1 'polypeptide(L)' 'EDNADAHLKRTIMGREVVVAITNGELDFGPWEQIFYGEFDGKRSKRLLVKIIGE' A
#
# COMPACT_ATOMS: atom_id res chain seq x y z
N GLU A 1 -16.28 -13.79 12.82
CA GLU A 1 -15.42 -13.35 11.72
C GLU A 1 -15.63 -14.26 10.52
N ASP A 2 -16.01 -13.67 9.39
CA ASP A 2 -16.21 -14.29 8.08
C ASP A 2 -15.24 -13.74 7.03
N ASN A 3 -14.23 -12.98 7.47
CA ASN A 3 -13.24 -12.25 6.66
C ASN A 3 -11.89 -12.96 6.52
N ALA A 4 -11.83 -14.28 6.75
CA ALA A 4 -10.58 -15.04 6.66
C ALA A 4 -9.94 -14.92 5.26
N ASP A 5 -10.75 -14.78 4.22
CA ASP A 5 -10.32 -14.53 2.86
C ASP A 5 -9.61 -13.17 2.69
N ALA A 6 -9.98 -12.14 3.45
CA ALA A 6 -9.32 -10.83 3.44
C ALA A 6 -7.87 -10.91 3.95
N HIS A 7 -7.62 -11.78 4.93
CA HIS A 7 -6.26 -12.06 5.42
C HIS A 7 -5.41 -12.76 4.36
N LEU A 8 -6.00 -13.67 3.57
CA LEU A 8 -5.30 -14.33 2.46
C LEU A 8 -5.04 -13.34 1.32
N LYS A 9 -6.05 -12.57 0.90
CA LYS A 9 -5.92 -11.53 -0.14
C LYS A 9 -4.81 -10.53 0.18
N ARG A 10 -4.77 -9.98 1.40
CA ARG A 10 -3.72 -9.02 1.79
C ARG A 10 -2.33 -9.64 1.86
N THR A 11 -2.24 -10.94 2.14
CA THR A 11 -0.96 -11.66 2.15
C THR A 11 -0.42 -11.81 0.73
N ILE A 12 -1.29 -12.10 -0.24
CA ILE A 12 -0.91 -12.23 -1.64
C ILE A 12 -0.57 -10.86 -2.26
N MET A 13 -1.39 -9.84 -2.00
CA MET A 13 -1.23 -8.51 -2.60
C MET A 13 -0.08 -7.70 -1.99
N GLY A 14 0.41 -8.09 -0.82
CA GLY A 14 1.43 -7.36 -0.08
C GLY A 14 0.85 -6.35 0.90
N ARG A 15 1.57 -6.16 2.02
CA ARG A 15 1.21 -5.19 3.07
C ARG A 15 1.64 -3.76 2.72
N GLU A 16 2.75 -3.63 2.02
CA GLU A 16 3.46 -2.37 1.83
C GLU A 16 4.27 -2.39 0.53
N VAL A 17 4.67 -1.20 0.11
CA VAL A 17 5.61 -0.98 -0.99
C VAL A 17 6.67 0.02 -0.53
N VAL A 18 7.87 -0.09 -1.09
CA VAL A 18 8.93 0.90 -0.94
C VAL A 18 9.11 1.57 -2.29
N VAL A 19 9.13 2.90 -2.31
CA VAL A 19 9.27 3.70 -3.52
C VAL A 19 10.45 4.64 -3.33
N ALA A 20 11.32 4.71 -4.34
CA ALA A 20 12.44 5.63 -4.33
C ALA A 20 11.97 7.08 -4.52
N ILE A 21 12.72 8.01 -3.96
CA ILE A 21 12.52 9.45 -4.18
C ILE A 21 13.77 9.99 -4.87
N THR A 22 13.59 10.51 -6.08
CA THR A 22 14.66 11.05 -6.91
C THR A 22 14.32 12.51 -7.24
N ASN A 23 15.22 13.44 -6.92
CA ASN A 23 14.99 14.89 -7.10
C ASN A 23 13.71 15.43 -6.44
N GLY A 24 13.30 14.85 -5.31
CA GLY A 24 12.10 15.27 -4.57
C GLY A 24 10.78 14.70 -5.09
N GLU A 25 10.81 13.82 -6.10
CA GLU A 25 9.62 13.19 -6.68
C GLU A 25 9.64 11.68 -6.48
N LEU A 26 8.44 11.06 -6.44
CA LEU A 26 8.32 9.60 -6.42
C LEU A 26 8.79 9.05 -7.77
N ASP A 27 9.80 8.18 -7.74
CA ASP A 27 10.45 7.65 -8.93
C ASP A 27 9.64 6.47 -9.50
N PHE A 28 8.56 6.81 -10.21
CA PHE A 28 7.65 5.85 -10.83
C PHE A 28 7.99 5.58 -12.30
N GLY A 29 7.81 4.33 -12.71
CA GLY A 29 7.63 3.98 -14.11
C GLY A 29 6.34 4.57 -14.69
N PRO A 30 6.20 4.59 -16.04
CA PRO A 30 5.10 5.30 -16.73
C PRO A 30 3.70 4.77 -16.40
N TRP A 31 3.59 3.58 -15.81
CA TRP A 31 2.32 2.91 -15.48
C TRP A 31 2.21 2.51 -14.01
N GLU A 32 3.17 2.89 -13.17
CA GLU A 32 3.18 2.52 -11.77
C GLU A 32 2.24 3.41 -10.97
N GLN A 33 1.47 2.81 -10.07
CA GLN A 33 0.47 3.48 -9.24
C GLN A 33 0.41 2.79 -7.87
N ILE A 34 0.21 3.57 -6.81
CA ILE A 34 0.01 3.04 -5.45
C ILE A 34 -1.49 2.90 -5.19
N PHE A 35 -1.92 1.71 -4.79
CA PHE A 35 -3.30 1.44 -4.40
C PHE A 35 -3.41 1.06 -2.93
N TYR A 36 -4.48 1.56 -2.28
CA TYR A 36 -4.92 1.00 -1.01
C TYR A 36 -5.86 -0.18 -1.28
N GLY A 37 -5.32 -1.40 -1.18
CA GLY A 37 -6.09 -2.64 -1.31
C GLY A 37 -6.97 -2.90 -0.08
N GLU A 38 -8.22 -2.46 -0.10
CA GLU A 38 -9.20 -2.73 0.95
C GLU A 38 -9.92 -4.07 0.70
N PHE A 39 -9.82 -5.00 1.66
CA PHE A 39 -10.37 -6.36 1.54
C PHE A 39 -11.42 -6.70 2.60
N ASP A 40 -11.64 -5.82 3.59
CA ASP A 40 -12.66 -5.96 4.64
C ASP A 40 -13.04 -4.57 5.19
N GLY A 41 -13.83 -3.84 4.39
CA GLY A 41 -14.09 -2.40 4.53
C GLY A 41 -15.27 -2.03 5.43
N LYS A 42 -15.91 -0.88 5.12
CA LYS A 42 -17.05 -0.29 5.86
C LYS A 42 -16.77 0.07 7.33
N ARG A 43 -15.49 0.27 7.65
CA ARG A 43 -15.00 0.70 8.96
C ARG A 43 -13.76 1.57 8.77
N SER A 44 -13.46 2.44 9.73
CA SER A 44 -12.29 3.31 9.66
C SER A 44 -11.00 2.49 9.72
N LYS A 45 -10.17 2.63 8.68
CA LYS A 45 -8.85 2.01 8.56
C LYS A 45 -7.81 3.07 8.22
N ARG A 46 -6.53 2.73 8.38
CA ARG A 46 -5.42 3.69 8.26
C ARG A 46 -4.34 3.10 7.35
N LEU A 47 -3.68 3.99 6.61
CA LEU A 47 -2.40 3.73 5.97
C LEU A 47 -1.34 4.61 6.63
N LEU A 48 -0.07 4.21 6.50
CA LEU A 48 1.07 4.96 7.01
C LEU A 48 2.03 5.25 5.86
N VAL A 49 2.45 6.50 5.74
CA VAL A 49 3.55 6.90 4.85
C VAL A 49 4.71 7.34 5.73
N LYS A 50 5.90 6.79 5.49
CA LYS A 50 7.13 7.15 6.19
C LYS A 50 8.21 7.42 5.15
N ILE A 51 8.79 8.61 5.23
CA ILE A 51 9.88 9.04 4.36
C ILE A 51 11.13 9.18 5.23
N ILE A 52 12.27 8.71 4.71
CA ILE A 52 13.59 8.80 5.34
C ILE A 52 14.57 9.16 4.22
N GLY A 53 15.39 10.18 4.43
CA GLY A 53 16.32 10.71 3.44
C GLY A 53 16.76 12.12 3.81
N GLU A 54 17.70 12.67 3.04
CA GLU A 54 18.15 14.07 3.10
C GLU A 54 17.57 14.88 1.93
#